data_AF-A0A9W4N906-F1
#
_entry.id   AF-A0A9W4N906-F1
#
_cell.length_a   1.000
_cell.length_b   1.000
_cell.length_c   1.000
_cell.angle_alpha   90.00
_cell.angle_beta   90.00
_cell.angle_gamma   90.00
#
_symmetry.space_group_name_H-M   'P 1'
#
loop_
_entity.id
_entity.type
_entity.pdbx_description
1 polymer ?
#
loop_
_entity_poly.entity_id
_entity_poly.type
_entity_poly.pdbx_seq_one_letter_code
_entity_poly.pdbx_strand_id
1 'polypeptide(L)'
;MTCLSITGVRSLLSTFISRVLSPEAPRETVLFGGPDPKRSSTLVSTKSDIPMMSKEESILTAPSGSGVPAQTPVLQRLHTVRIWFPHNGTTIMEDVKSKGLDDVVLDAFVLQDLSARHQAQDDHGNTMDAFPADLAVREAGISRVWGKYGIPKFVPLSIDDPIILNQPTKDLDQKKALCYQRLHSRYLHEHGRRKRLAEVFGYEISVDLENWYKVSLQDIGSRLRSLGYY
;
A
#
# COMPACT_ATOMS: atom_id res chain seq x y z
N MET A 1 -8.86 5.66 59.85
CA MET A 1 -9.32 4.79 58.76
C MET A 1 -10.22 5.61 57.87
N THR A 2 -9.70 6.05 56.72
CA THR A 2 -10.46 6.83 55.73
C THR A 2 -9.79 6.69 54.37
N CYS A 3 -10.58 6.30 53.38
CA CYS A 3 -10.20 5.99 52.00
C CYS A 3 -9.77 7.24 51.21
N LEU A 4 -8.80 7.06 50.31
CA LEU A 4 -8.47 8.02 49.24
C LEU A 4 -8.87 7.39 47.89
N SER A 5 -9.84 8.02 47.23
CA SER A 5 -10.39 7.64 45.94
C SER A 5 -9.54 8.20 44.80
N ILE A 6 -9.30 7.35 43.79
CA ILE A 6 -8.57 7.66 42.55
C ILE A 6 -9.52 8.37 41.60
N THR A 7 -9.42 9.69 41.48
CA THR A 7 -10.06 10.46 40.41
C THR A 7 -9.18 11.65 40.06
N GLY A 8 -8.16 11.42 39.23
CA GLY A 8 -7.16 12.45 38.97
C GLY A 8 -6.23 12.20 37.78
N VAL A 9 -6.70 11.63 36.67
CA VAL A 9 -5.91 11.61 35.40
C VAL A 9 -6.80 11.68 34.14
N ARG A 10 -7.87 12.48 34.14
CA ARG A 10 -8.71 12.66 32.93
C ARG A 10 -8.96 14.11 32.50
N SER A 11 -8.23 15.09 33.04
CA SER A 11 -8.53 16.51 32.81
C SER A 11 -7.42 17.34 32.15
N LEU A 12 -6.61 16.76 31.24
CA LEU A 12 -5.59 17.53 30.50
C LEU A 12 -5.45 17.19 28.99
N LEU A 13 -6.45 16.57 28.37
CA LEU A 13 -6.44 16.29 26.92
C LEU A 13 -7.55 16.99 26.12
N SER A 14 -8.28 17.93 26.72
CA SER A 14 -9.47 18.56 26.12
C SER A 14 -9.26 19.98 25.55
N THR A 15 -8.03 20.52 25.54
CA THR A 15 -7.82 21.95 25.21
C THR A 15 -6.99 22.21 23.95
N PHE A 16 -6.69 21.20 23.13
CA PHE A 16 -5.84 21.38 21.94
C PHE A 16 -6.50 21.14 20.57
N ILE A 17 -7.81 20.87 20.50
CA ILE A 17 -8.49 20.55 19.21
C ILE A 17 -9.55 21.60 18.78
N SER A 18 -9.73 22.71 19.50
CA SER A 18 -10.76 23.71 19.13
C SER A 18 -10.25 24.94 18.37
N ARG A 19 -9.09 24.89 17.69
CA ARG A 19 -8.52 26.06 16.99
C ARG A 19 -8.14 25.90 15.51
N VAL A 20 -8.51 24.79 14.84
CA VAL A 20 -8.14 24.59 13.42
C VAL A 20 -9.37 24.43 12.50
N LEU A 21 -10.58 24.73 12.98
CA LEU A 21 -11.78 24.72 12.15
C LEU A 21 -12.61 25.98 12.40
N SER A 22 -12.27 27.05 11.68
CA SER A 22 -13.24 28.07 11.28
C SER A 22 -13.12 28.32 9.78
N PRO A 23 -14.23 28.32 9.02
CA PRO A 23 -14.24 28.51 7.57
C PRO A 23 -14.55 29.98 7.22
N GLU A 24 -13.74 30.58 6.35
CA GLU A 24 -14.12 31.76 5.56
C GLU A 24 -13.30 31.79 4.26
N ALA A 25 -14.00 31.85 3.13
CA ALA A 25 -13.46 32.03 1.77
C ALA A 25 -13.44 33.55 1.43
N PRO A 26 -13.08 34.04 0.22
CA PRO A 26 -12.57 33.37 -0.99
C PRO A 26 -11.43 34.16 -1.75
N ARG A 27 -10.92 33.51 -2.82
CA ARG A 27 -10.18 34.04 -4.01
C ARG A 27 -8.69 34.41 -3.86
N GLU A 28 -7.86 33.68 -4.60
CA GLU A 28 -6.96 34.29 -5.59
C GLU A 28 -6.56 33.26 -6.66
N THR A 29 -6.85 33.62 -7.91
CA THR A 29 -6.51 32.83 -9.10
C THR A 29 -5.11 33.24 -9.52
N VAL A 30 -4.12 32.36 -9.34
CA VAL A 30 -2.76 32.60 -9.87
C VAL A 30 -2.58 31.74 -11.12
N LEU A 31 -2.49 32.45 -12.24
CA LEU A 31 -2.24 31.96 -13.58
C LEU A 31 -0.75 31.62 -13.71
N PHE A 32 -0.38 30.34 -13.75
CA PHE A 32 0.98 29.94 -14.10
C PHE A 32 1.06 29.65 -15.60
N GLY A 33 1.84 30.48 -16.30
CA GLY A 33 2.13 30.33 -17.72
C GLY A 33 2.96 29.08 -18.00
N GLY A 34 2.49 28.25 -18.92
CA GLY A 34 3.28 27.17 -19.51
C GLY A 34 4.13 27.69 -20.69
N PRO A 35 5.32 27.11 -20.94
CA PRO A 35 6.03 27.32 -22.19
C PRO A 35 5.44 26.47 -23.32
N ASP A 36 5.26 27.12 -24.47
CA ASP A 36 4.78 26.56 -25.74
C ASP A 36 5.86 25.66 -26.40
N PRO A 37 5.50 24.56 -27.11
CA PRO A 37 6.45 23.56 -27.58
C PRO A 37 6.84 23.80 -29.05
N LYS A 38 8.13 24.00 -29.33
CA LYS A 38 8.70 23.84 -30.68
C LYS A 38 10.13 23.32 -30.60
N ARG A 39 10.38 22.11 -31.12
CA ARG A 39 10.94 21.92 -32.48
C ARG A 39 11.51 20.50 -32.63
N SER A 40 10.97 19.78 -33.61
CA SER A 40 11.48 18.51 -34.13
C SER A 40 12.89 18.64 -34.69
N SER A 41 13.66 17.54 -34.64
CA SER A 41 14.59 17.20 -35.73
C SER A 41 14.74 15.68 -35.88
N THR A 42 14.21 15.20 -36.99
CA THR A 42 14.46 13.92 -37.67
C THR A 42 15.86 13.90 -38.29
N LEU A 43 16.53 12.73 -38.29
CA LEU A 43 17.46 12.16 -39.31
C LEU A 43 18.24 11.02 -38.62
N VAL A 44 17.93 9.73 -38.84
CA VAL A 44 18.24 8.85 -40.00
C VAL A 44 19.73 8.54 -40.18
N SER A 45 19.99 7.24 -40.38
CA SER A 45 21.17 6.62 -41.02
C SER A 45 22.40 6.37 -40.13
N THR A 46 23.11 5.24 -40.18
CA THR A 46 23.06 4.01 -41.00
C THR A 46 23.99 2.95 -40.38
N LYS A 47 23.74 1.66 -40.69
CA LYS A 47 24.74 0.63 -41.10
C LYS A 47 25.69 0.09 -40.00
N SER A 48 25.39 -1.09 -39.45
CA SER A 48 25.96 -2.41 -39.79
C SER A 48 27.47 -2.51 -39.58
N ASP A 49 27.91 -3.46 -38.75
CA ASP A 49 28.64 -4.64 -39.20
C ASP A 49 28.99 -5.55 -38.01
N ILE A 50 28.66 -6.84 -38.16
CA ILE A 50 29.14 -7.98 -37.36
C ILE A 50 30.25 -8.65 -38.19
N PRO A 51 31.38 -9.04 -37.58
CA PRO A 51 31.77 -10.47 -37.57
C PRO A 51 32.39 -10.87 -36.19
N MET A 52 32.01 -12.00 -35.57
CA MET A 52 32.32 -13.42 -35.85
C MET A 52 33.57 -13.95 -35.12
N MET A 53 33.33 -14.81 -34.12
CA MET A 53 34.06 -16.01 -33.63
C MET A 53 35.55 -15.99 -33.19
N SER A 54 35.78 -16.44 -31.95
CA SER A 54 36.80 -17.43 -31.51
C SER A 54 36.61 -17.70 -29.98
N LYS A 55 36.11 -18.86 -29.50
CA LYS A 55 36.66 -20.23 -29.33
C LYS A 55 37.66 -20.41 -28.16
N GLU A 56 37.34 -21.41 -27.31
CA GLU A 56 38.15 -22.21 -26.34
C GLU A 56 38.67 -21.54 -25.05
N GLU A 57 38.14 -21.92 -23.88
CA GLU A 57 38.51 -23.04 -22.99
C GLU A 57 39.75 -22.77 -22.11
N SER A 58 39.54 -22.72 -20.78
CA SER A 58 40.55 -23.20 -19.83
C SER A 58 39.90 -23.71 -18.55
N ILE A 59 40.39 -24.87 -18.16
CA ILE A 59 39.93 -25.80 -17.14
C ILE A 59 40.66 -25.53 -15.79
N LEU A 60 40.00 -25.94 -14.69
CA LEU A 60 40.48 -26.17 -13.32
C LEU A 60 40.82 -24.95 -12.44
N THR A 61 40.11 -24.81 -11.32
CA THR A 61 40.58 -25.25 -9.99
C THR A 61 39.45 -25.08 -8.97
N ALA A 62 39.04 -26.17 -8.32
CA ALA A 62 38.14 -26.14 -7.16
C ALA A 62 38.95 -26.04 -5.86
N PRO A 63 38.59 -25.16 -4.92
CA PRO A 63 38.86 -25.39 -3.51
C PRO A 63 37.62 -26.07 -2.90
N SER A 64 37.84 -27.31 -2.45
CA SER A 64 36.99 -27.99 -1.49
C SER A 64 36.89 -27.14 -0.22
N GLY A 65 35.74 -26.51 -0.03
CA GLY A 65 35.38 -25.78 1.19
C GLY A 65 34.00 -26.23 1.62
N SER A 66 33.95 -27.12 2.61
CA SER A 66 32.74 -27.42 3.38
C SER A 66 32.31 -26.17 4.15
N GLY A 67 31.66 -25.25 3.45
CA GLY A 67 30.85 -24.20 4.05
C GLY A 67 29.41 -24.51 3.69
N VAL A 68 28.63 -25.04 4.64
CA VAL A 68 27.18 -24.91 4.55
C VAL A 68 26.94 -23.39 4.43
N PRO A 69 26.42 -22.88 3.30
CA PRO A 69 26.08 -21.48 3.23
C PRO A 69 25.04 -21.30 4.32
N ALA A 70 25.32 -20.40 5.28
CA ALA A 70 24.27 -19.90 6.15
C ALA A 70 23.11 -19.53 5.23
N GLN A 71 22.02 -20.30 5.28
CA GLN A 71 20.88 -20.11 4.40
C GLN A 71 20.48 -18.66 4.60
N THR A 72 20.79 -17.83 3.61
CA THR A 72 20.33 -16.46 3.61
C THR A 72 18.82 -16.62 3.68
N PRO A 73 18.16 -16.10 4.74
CA PRO A 73 16.73 -16.32 4.90
C PRO A 73 16.09 -15.86 3.59
N VAL A 74 15.48 -16.81 2.89
CA VAL A 74 14.85 -16.52 1.60
C VAL A 74 13.74 -15.53 1.92
N LEU A 75 13.94 -14.28 1.52
CA LEU A 75 12.97 -13.21 1.71
C LEU A 75 11.67 -13.69 1.07
N GLN A 76 10.65 -13.92 1.89
CA GLN A 76 9.40 -14.42 1.38
C GLN A 76 8.63 -13.22 0.86
N ARG A 77 8.46 -13.21 -0.47
CA ARG A 77 7.77 -12.13 -1.16
C ARG A 77 6.32 -12.04 -0.67
N LEU A 78 5.98 -10.89 -0.09
CA LEU A 78 4.61 -10.54 0.23
C LEU A 78 3.97 -9.78 -0.95
N HIS A 79 2.68 -10.03 -1.14
CA HIS A 79 1.83 -9.41 -2.13
C HIS A 79 0.68 -8.68 -1.44
N THR A 80 0.27 -7.57 -2.04
CA THR A 80 -0.94 -6.88 -1.62
C THR A 80 -2.15 -7.57 -2.22
N VAL A 81 -3.00 -8.14 -1.36
CA VAL A 81 -4.29 -8.71 -1.76
C VAL A 81 -5.40 -7.80 -1.23
N ARG A 82 -6.14 -7.15 -2.14
CA ARG A 82 -7.30 -6.35 -1.77
C ARG A 82 -8.50 -7.27 -1.53
N ILE A 83 -9.22 -7.02 -0.45
CA ILE A 83 -10.47 -7.71 -0.08
C ILE A 83 -11.57 -6.70 0.22
N TRP A 84 -12.81 -7.16 0.13
CA TRP A 84 -13.95 -6.51 0.77
C TRP A 84 -14.14 -7.11 2.16
N PHE A 85 -13.94 -6.29 3.19
CA PHE A 85 -14.12 -6.72 4.58
C PHE A 85 -15.46 -6.21 5.12
N PRO A 86 -16.34 -7.08 5.65
CA PRO A 86 -17.64 -6.67 6.16
C PRO A 86 -17.51 -5.89 7.47
N HIS A 87 -18.41 -4.93 7.71
CA HIS A 87 -18.48 -4.25 9.00
C HIS A 87 -19.20 -5.12 10.04
N ASN A 88 -18.46 -6.05 10.66
CA ASN A 88 -18.99 -7.05 11.60
C ASN A 88 -18.48 -6.90 13.05
N GLY A 89 -17.84 -5.76 13.36
CA GLY A 89 -17.30 -5.47 14.69
C GLY A 89 -16.04 -6.25 15.08
N THR A 90 -15.53 -7.13 14.21
CA THR A 90 -14.28 -7.89 14.41
C THR A 90 -13.13 -7.18 13.71
N THR A 91 -11.92 -7.23 14.29
CA THR A 91 -10.75 -6.69 13.59
C THR A 91 -10.34 -7.62 12.45
N ILE A 92 -9.73 -7.08 11.38
CA ILE A 92 -9.35 -7.91 10.22
C ILE A 92 -8.42 -9.05 10.62
N MET A 93 -7.45 -8.80 11.50
CA MET A 93 -6.48 -9.83 11.90
C MET A 93 -7.11 -10.94 12.77
N GLU A 94 -8.15 -10.63 13.55
CA GLU A 94 -8.92 -11.66 14.28
C GLU A 94 -9.72 -12.55 13.31
N ASP A 95 -10.34 -11.97 12.28
CA ASP A 95 -11.06 -12.72 11.25
C ASP A 95 -10.13 -13.54 10.36
N VAL A 96 -8.94 -13.02 10.03
CA VAL A 96 -7.86 -13.75 9.34
C VAL A 96 -7.47 -14.99 10.14
N LYS A 97 -7.28 -14.84 11.46
CA LYS A 97 -6.94 -15.95 12.35
C LYS A 97 -8.07 -16.96 12.46
N SER A 98 -9.32 -16.51 12.62
CA SER A 98 -10.48 -17.41 12.72
C SER A 98 -10.69 -18.25 11.45
N LYS A 99 -10.27 -17.73 10.29
CA LYS A 99 -10.29 -18.43 9.00
C LYS A 99 -9.07 -19.30 8.74
N GLY A 100 -8.12 -19.36 9.67
CA GLY A 100 -6.87 -20.12 9.56
C GLY A 100 -5.97 -19.60 8.43
N LEU A 101 -5.77 -18.28 8.38
CA LEU A 101 -4.91 -17.60 7.40
C LEU A 101 -3.75 -16.84 8.06
N ASP A 102 -3.58 -16.96 9.38
CA ASP A 102 -2.55 -16.28 10.17
C ASP A 102 -1.12 -16.73 9.87
N ASP A 103 -0.95 -17.88 9.22
CA ASP A 103 0.33 -18.36 8.71
C ASP A 103 0.78 -17.66 7.41
N VAL A 104 -0.17 -17.11 6.65
CA VAL A 104 0.09 -16.51 5.33
C VAL A 104 -0.19 -15.01 5.24
N VAL A 105 -1.02 -14.45 6.12
CA VAL A 105 -1.32 -13.02 6.18
C VAL A 105 -0.56 -12.41 7.35
N LEU A 106 0.39 -11.53 7.04
CA LEU A 106 1.25 -10.91 8.06
C LEU A 106 0.67 -9.62 8.60
N ASP A 107 -0.16 -8.96 7.80
CA ASP A 107 -0.70 -7.66 8.15
C ASP A 107 -1.94 -7.31 7.33
N ALA A 108 -2.72 -6.37 7.85
CA ALA A 108 -3.93 -5.87 7.23
C ALA A 108 -4.04 -4.35 7.35
N PHE A 109 -4.66 -3.77 6.33
CA PHE A 109 -4.67 -2.35 6.13
C PHE A 109 -6.04 -1.86 5.70
N VAL A 110 -6.72 -1.16 6.59
CA VAL A 110 -8.07 -0.63 6.36
C VAL A 110 -7.99 0.58 5.42
N LEU A 111 -8.83 0.57 4.37
CA LEU A 111 -8.96 1.65 3.39
C LEU A 111 -10.35 2.30 3.41
N GLN A 112 -11.09 2.13 4.50
CA GLN A 112 -12.46 2.62 4.66
C GLN A 112 -12.57 4.13 4.38
N ASP A 113 -11.64 4.92 4.89
CA ASP A 113 -11.57 6.37 4.73
C ASP A 113 -11.15 6.84 3.32
N LEU A 114 -10.74 5.92 2.45
CA LEU A 114 -10.43 6.19 1.04
C LEU A 114 -11.55 5.81 0.09
N SER A 115 -12.57 5.10 0.57
CA SER A 115 -13.75 4.70 -0.18
C SER A 115 -14.98 5.39 0.37
N ALA A 116 -15.98 5.66 -0.48
CA ALA A 116 -17.33 5.86 0.04
C ALA A 116 -17.80 4.55 0.71
N ARG A 117 -18.79 4.64 1.62
CA ARG A 117 -19.47 3.42 2.10
C ARG A 117 -19.97 2.65 0.89
N HIS A 118 -19.65 1.37 0.83
CA HIS A 118 -20.10 0.48 -0.23
C HIS A 118 -21.64 0.42 -0.19
N GLN A 119 -22.31 1.09 -1.13
CA GLN A 119 -23.72 0.83 -1.38
C GLN A 119 -23.75 -0.40 -2.28
N ALA A 120 -24.30 -1.51 -1.78
CA ALA A 120 -24.38 -2.72 -2.59
C ALA A 120 -25.25 -2.44 -3.81
N GLN A 121 -24.61 -2.26 -4.95
CA GLN A 121 -25.26 -2.11 -6.26
C GLN A 121 -24.47 -2.79 -7.38
N ASP A 122 -23.69 -3.79 -7.00
CA ASP A 122 -22.86 -4.58 -7.87
C ASP A 122 -22.98 -6.07 -7.50
N ASP A 123 -22.87 -6.92 -8.51
CA ASP A 123 -23.08 -8.38 -8.47
C ASP A 123 -22.05 -9.14 -7.60
N HIS A 124 -21.45 -8.50 -6.59
CA HIS A 124 -20.37 -9.01 -5.74
C HIS A 124 -20.84 -9.88 -4.57
N GLY A 125 -22.09 -10.34 -4.58
CA GLY A 125 -22.72 -10.88 -3.38
C GLY A 125 -23.03 -9.75 -2.39
N ASN A 126 -23.75 -10.07 -1.33
CA ASN A 126 -24.30 -9.08 -0.40
C ASN A 126 -23.18 -8.39 0.42
N THR A 127 -22.51 -7.40 -0.17
CA THR A 127 -21.43 -6.56 0.37
C THR A 127 -21.97 -5.26 0.96
N MET A 128 -23.25 -5.24 1.37
CA MET A 128 -23.84 -4.12 2.12
C MET A 128 -22.91 -3.82 3.31
N ASP A 129 -22.41 -2.58 3.39
CA ASP A 129 -21.51 -2.10 4.44
C ASP A 129 -20.09 -2.72 4.50
N ALA A 130 -19.63 -3.36 3.44
CA ALA A 130 -18.22 -3.76 3.33
C ALA A 130 -17.30 -2.55 3.02
N PHE A 131 -16.02 -2.66 3.38
CA PHE A 131 -15.00 -1.65 3.05
C PHE A 131 -13.75 -2.33 2.48
N PRO A 132 -12.97 -1.62 1.65
CA PRO A 132 -11.78 -2.22 1.07
C PRO A 132 -10.67 -2.31 2.13
N ALA A 133 -9.93 -3.40 2.09
CA ALA A 133 -8.72 -3.57 2.89
C ALA A 133 -7.62 -4.25 2.08
N ASP A 134 -6.38 -3.84 2.31
CA ASP A 134 -5.20 -4.51 1.77
C ASP A 134 -4.62 -5.48 2.78
N LEU A 135 -4.35 -6.70 2.36
CA LEU A 135 -3.64 -7.70 3.14
C LEU A 135 -2.22 -7.86 2.60
N ALA A 136 -1.24 -7.97 3.51
CA ALA A 136 0.12 -8.36 3.18
C ALA A 136 0.22 -9.90 3.24
N VAL A 137 0.19 -10.55 2.08
CA VAL A 137 0.02 -12.01 1.96
C VAL A 137 1.25 -12.65 1.34
N ARG A 138 1.74 -13.74 1.93
CA ARG A 138 2.75 -14.60 1.31
C ARG A 138 2.22 -15.16 -0.01
N GLU A 139 3.07 -15.24 -1.04
CA GLU A 139 2.67 -15.72 -2.37
C GLU A 139 1.89 -17.05 -2.34
N ALA A 140 2.35 -18.03 -1.56
CA ALA A 140 1.69 -19.33 -1.38
C ALA A 140 0.28 -19.25 -0.74
N GLY A 141 -0.06 -18.14 -0.08
CA GLY A 141 -1.34 -17.93 0.60
C GLY A 141 -2.40 -17.22 -0.21
N ILE A 142 -2.06 -16.63 -1.36
CA ILE A 142 -2.99 -15.78 -2.13
C ILE A 142 -4.28 -16.52 -2.47
N SER A 143 -4.18 -17.74 -2.99
CA SER A 143 -5.35 -18.57 -3.35
C SER A 143 -6.22 -18.92 -2.15
N ARG A 144 -5.62 -19.11 -0.96
CA ARG A 144 -6.37 -19.38 0.28
C ARG A 144 -7.13 -18.14 0.75
N VAL A 145 -6.51 -16.97 0.67
CA VAL A 145 -7.16 -15.68 0.99
C VAL A 145 -8.34 -15.45 0.06
N TRP A 146 -8.17 -15.61 -1.25
CA TRP A 146 -9.26 -15.50 -2.23
C TRP A 146 -10.37 -16.52 -2.01
N GLY A 147 -10.04 -17.76 -1.63
CA GLY A 147 -11.04 -18.76 -1.29
C GLY A 147 -11.91 -18.41 -0.07
N LYS A 148 -11.43 -17.53 0.83
CA LYS A 148 -12.14 -17.12 2.05
C LYS A 148 -12.82 -15.75 1.94
N TYR A 149 -12.27 -14.83 1.17
CA TYR A 149 -12.77 -13.45 1.04
C TYR A 149 -13.35 -13.12 -0.34
N GLY A 150 -13.20 -14.02 -1.31
CA GLY A 150 -13.54 -13.77 -2.70
C GLY A 150 -12.43 -13.03 -3.46
N ILE A 151 -12.52 -13.09 -4.79
CA ILE A 151 -11.66 -12.33 -5.70
C ILE A 151 -12.40 -11.03 -6.05
N PRO A 152 -11.80 -9.85 -5.84
CA PRO A 152 -12.38 -8.60 -6.33
C PRO A 152 -12.55 -8.66 -7.86
N LYS A 153 -13.67 -8.17 -8.42
CA LYS A 153 -13.84 -8.07 -9.89
C LYS A 153 -13.18 -6.82 -10.48
N PHE A 154 -12.18 -6.27 -9.80
CA PHE A 154 -11.36 -5.16 -10.25
C PHE A 154 -9.91 -5.43 -9.91
N VAL A 155 -8.99 -4.82 -10.67
CA VAL A 155 -7.57 -4.87 -10.37
C VAL A 155 -7.24 -3.73 -9.40
N PRO A 156 -6.60 -3.98 -8.25
CA PRO A 156 -6.21 -2.91 -7.34
C PRO A 156 -5.38 -1.83 -8.04
N LEU A 157 -5.68 -0.56 -7.74
CA LEU A 157 -5.10 0.65 -8.33
C LEU A 157 -5.36 0.85 -9.83
N SER A 158 -6.27 0.08 -10.43
CA SER A 158 -6.78 0.32 -11.79
C SER A 158 -7.85 1.41 -11.82
N ILE A 159 -8.27 1.81 -13.03
CA ILE A 159 -9.36 2.77 -13.22
C ILE A 159 -10.67 2.33 -12.57
N ASP A 160 -10.92 1.01 -12.50
CA ASP A 160 -12.12 0.42 -11.95
C ASP A 160 -12.03 0.17 -10.44
N ASP A 161 -10.90 0.54 -9.81
CA ASP A 161 -10.76 0.40 -8.37
C ASP A 161 -11.72 1.36 -7.64
N PRO A 162 -12.61 0.86 -6.76
CA PRO A 162 -13.51 1.68 -5.99
C PRO A 162 -12.84 2.81 -5.21
N ILE A 163 -11.61 2.63 -4.70
CA ILE A 163 -10.92 3.71 -3.98
C ILE A 163 -10.45 4.83 -4.92
N ILE A 164 -10.35 4.58 -6.23
CA ILE A 164 -10.08 5.60 -7.25
C ILE A 164 -11.39 6.21 -7.72
N LEU A 165 -12.40 5.39 -8.04
CA LEU A 165 -13.70 5.86 -8.52
C LEU A 165 -14.39 6.80 -7.54
N ASN A 166 -14.24 6.57 -6.23
CA ASN A 166 -14.87 7.36 -5.18
C ASN A 166 -14.17 8.69 -4.85
N GLN A 167 -13.11 9.07 -5.56
CA GLN A 167 -12.47 10.36 -5.34
C GLN A 167 -13.37 11.52 -5.81
N PRO A 168 -13.38 12.67 -5.10
CA PRO A 168 -14.34 13.77 -5.30
C PRO A 168 -14.15 14.59 -6.59
N THR A 169 -13.19 14.24 -7.45
CA THR A 169 -12.90 14.95 -8.70
C THR A 169 -13.63 14.28 -9.88
N LYS A 170 -13.89 15.00 -10.98
CA LYS A 170 -14.48 14.40 -12.18
C LYS A 170 -13.44 13.80 -13.12
N ASP A 171 -12.32 14.51 -13.26
CA ASP A 171 -11.21 14.08 -14.11
C ASP A 171 -10.55 12.82 -13.55
N LEU A 172 -10.29 11.85 -14.43
CA LEU A 172 -9.79 10.55 -14.03
C LEU A 172 -8.36 10.60 -13.49
N ASP A 173 -7.48 11.36 -14.13
CA ASP A 173 -6.08 11.42 -13.71
C ASP A 173 -5.96 12.18 -12.38
N GLN A 174 -6.80 13.19 -12.17
CA GLN A 174 -6.97 13.81 -10.85
C GLN A 174 -7.51 12.83 -9.80
N LYS A 175 -8.48 11.95 -10.15
CA LYS A 175 -8.95 10.91 -9.23
C LYS A 175 -7.81 9.98 -8.83
N LYS A 176 -7.03 9.49 -9.80
CA LYS A 176 -5.87 8.64 -9.53
C LYS A 176 -4.84 9.35 -8.67
N ALA A 177 -4.47 10.58 -9.01
CA ALA A 177 -3.48 11.36 -8.28
C ALA A 177 -3.90 11.56 -6.82
N LEU A 178 -5.15 11.99 -6.59
CA LEU A 178 -5.69 12.18 -5.25
C LEU A 178 -5.75 10.87 -4.47
N CYS A 179 -6.17 9.77 -5.11
CA CYS A 179 -6.19 8.45 -4.51
C CYS A 179 -4.77 8.01 -4.09
N TYR A 180 -3.80 8.07 -5.00
CA TYR A 180 -2.42 7.66 -4.73
C TYR A 180 -1.77 8.51 -3.64
N GLN A 181 -2.00 9.82 -3.61
CA GLN A 181 -1.49 10.69 -2.55
C GLN A 181 -2.06 10.30 -1.17
N ARG A 182 -3.38 10.07 -1.10
CA ARG A 182 -4.05 9.67 0.15
C ARG A 182 -3.61 8.27 0.59
N LEU A 183 -3.53 7.33 -0.34
CA LEU A 183 -3.08 5.96 -0.08
C LEU A 183 -1.62 5.94 0.40
N HIS A 184 -0.73 6.71 -0.24
CA HIS A 184 0.67 6.84 0.17
C HIS A 184 0.78 7.39 1.59
N SER A 185 0.06 8.47 1.90
CA SER A 185 0.04 9.08 3.23
C SER A 185 -0.48 8.11 4.29
N ARG A 186 -1.53 7.35 3.95
CA ARG A 186 -2.10 6.33 4.82
C ARG A 186 -1.07 5.22 5.08
N TYR A 187 -0.42 4.68 4.04
CA TYR A 187 0.59 3.61 4.17
C TYR A 187 1.74 4.05 5.06
N LEU A 188 2.22 5.29 4.86
CA LEU A 188 3.29 5.86 5.67
C LEU A 188 2.88 6.02 7.14
N HIS A 189 1.66 6.50 7.40
CA HIS A 189 1.14 6.66 8.76
C HIS A 189 1.08 5.33 9.51
N GLU A 190 0.50 4.32 8.88
CA GLU A 190 0.29 2.99 9.44
C GLU A 190 1.61 2.20 9.61
N HIS A 191 2.57 2.39 8.71
CA HIS A 191 3.93 1.87 8.86
C HIS A 191 4.62 2.48 10.08
N GLY A 192 4.57 3.82 10.20
CA GLY A 192 5.11 4.52 11.36
C GLY A 192 4.40 4.13 12.67
N ARG A 193 3.09 3.91 12.63
CA ARG A 193 2.31 3.41 13.78
C ARG A 193 2.81 2.04 14.23
N ARG A 194 3.04 1.12 13.29
CA ARG A 194 3.56 -0.22 13.59
C ARG A 194 4.97 -0.18 14.17
N LYS A 195 5.86 0.65 13.61
CA LYS A 195 7.21 0.83 14.15
C LYS A 195 7.20 1.27 15.61
N ARG A 196 6.39 2.29 15.93
CA ARG A 196 6.23 2.74 17.33
C ARG A 196 5.66 1.65 18.25
N LEU A 197 4.71 0.84 17.76
CA LEU A 197 4.17 -0.26 18.57
C LEU A 197 5.22 -1.35 18.78
N ALA A 198 5.99 -1.71 17.76
CA ALA A 198 7.09 -2.65 17.83
C ALA A 198 8.14 -2.21 18.87
N GLU A 199 8.53 -0.93 18.85
CA GLU A 199 9.41 -0.32 19.84
C GLU A 199 8.83 -0.39 21.27
N VAL A 200 7.57 0.01 21.46
CA VAL A 200 6.92 0.03 22.78
C VAL A 200 6.75 -1.38 23.37
N PHE A 201 6.42 -2.36 22.54
CA PHE A 201 6.17 -3.74 22.98
C PHE A 201 7.41 -4.64 22.88
N GLY A 202 8.55 -4.13 22.41
CA GLY A 202 9.81 -4.85 22.35
C GLY A 202 9.82 -6.02 21.37
N TYR A 203 9.05 -5.94 20.27
CA TYR A 203 9.12 -6.92 19.18
C TYR A 203 9.69 -6.28 17.91
N GLU A 204 10.25 -7.11 17.03
CA GLU A 204 10.73 -6.65 15.73
C GLU A 204 9.68 -6.86 14.64
N ILE A 205 9.55 -5.87 13.76
CA ILE A 205 8.78 -6.04 12.52
C ILE A 205 9.58 -6.95 11.61
N SER A 206 8.95 -8.01 11.10
CA SER A 206 9.63 -8.95 10.20
C SER A 206 10.20 -8.24 8.96
N VAL A 207 11.35 -8.71 8.48
CA VAL A 207 12.02 -8.17 7.28
C VAL A 207 11.11 -8.24 6.05
N ASP A 208 10.33 -9.32 5.91
CA ASP A 208 9.35 -9.50 4.84
C ASP A 208 8.31 -8.35 4.85
N LEU A 209 7.77 -8.03 6.02
CA LEU A 209 6.75 -6.99 6.18
C LEU A 209 7.33 -5.58 5.98
N GLU A 210 8.54 -5.32 6.48
CA GLU A 210 9.23 -4.04 6.25
C GLU A 210 9.50 -3.82 4.75
N ASN A 211 9.95 -4.87 4.06
CA ASN A 211 10.17 -4.82 2.62
C ASN A 211 8.86 -4.61 1.84
N TRP A 212 7.77 -5.25 2.25
CA TRP A 212 6.45 -5.04 1.64
C TRP A 212 5.97 -3.60 1.75
N TYR A 213 6.13 -2.96 2.92
CA TYR A 213 5.81 -1.55 3.10
C TYR A 213 6.63 -0.66 2.17
N LYS A 214 7.94 -0.90 2.10
CA LYS A 214 8.85 -0.15 1.23
C LYS A 214 8.46 -0.26 -0.25
N VAL A 215 8.23 -1.49 -0.72
CA VAL A 215 7.85 -1.76 -2.11
C VAL A 215 6.48 -1.12 -2.43
N SER A 216 5.51 -1.25 -1.54
CA SER A 216 4.17 -0.68 -1.72
C SER A 216 4.21 0.85 -1.81
N LEU A 217 4.93 1.51 -0.89
CA LEU A 217 5.11 2.96 -0.93
C LEU A 217 5.84 3.42 -2.19
N GLN A 218 6.87 2.67 -2.62
CA GLN A 218 7.60 2.98 -3.84
C GLN A 218 6.73 2.84 -5.10
N ASP A 219 5.88 1.80 -5.18
CA ASP A 219 4.95 1.61 -6.29
C ASP A 219 3.94 2.76 -6.35
N ILE A 220 3.27 3.07 -5.23
CA ILE A 220 2.29 4.17 -5.16
C ILE A 220 2.94 5.50 -5.53
N GLY A 221 4.12 5.79 -4.99
CA GLY A 221 4.88 6.99 -5.32
C GLY A 221 5.29 7.05 -6.79
N SER A 222 5.64 5.92 -7.41
CA SER A 222 5.97 5.87 -8.84
C SER A 222 4.77 6.14 -9.72
N ARG A 223 3.59 5.64 -9.34
CA ARG A 223 2.33 5.93 -10.04
C ARG A 223 1.96 7.42 -9.93
N LEU A 224 2.12 8.03 -8.76
CA LEU A 224 1.87 9.47 -8.59
C LEU A 224 2.80 10.31 -9.49
N ARG A 225 4.09 9.96 -9.55
CA ARG A 225 5.06 10.60 -10.45
C ARG A 225 4.69 10.46 -11.92
N SER A 226 4.20 9.29 -12.33
CA SER A 226 3.80 9.05 -13.72
C SER A 226 2.65 9.94 -14.18
N LEU A 227 1.87 10.49 -13.23
CA LEU A 227 0.81 11.46 -13.47
C LEU A 227 1.29 12.92 -13.43
N GLY A 228 2.59 13.16 -13.20
CA GLY A 228 3.18 14.50 -13.13
C GLY A 228 3.07 15.20 -11.76
N TYR A 229 2.75 14.46 -10.69
CA TYR A 229 2.63 15.01 -9.33
C TYR A 229 3.86 14.67 -8.48
N TYR A 230 4.35 15.64 -7.70
CA TYR A 230 5.49 15.52 -6.78
C TYR A 230 5.31 16.37 -5.52
#